data_AF-A0A392UIE0-F1
#
_entry.id   AF-A0A392UIE0-F1
#
_cell.length_a   1.000
_cell.length_b   1.000
_cell.length_c   1.000
_cell.angle_alpha   90.00
_cell.angle_beta   90.00
_cell.angle_gamma   90.00
#
_symmetry.space_group_name_H-M   'P 1'
#
loop_
_entity.id
_entity.type
_entity.pdbx_description
1 polymer ?
#
loop_
_entity_poly.entity_id
_entity_poly.type
_entity_poly.pdbx_seq_one_letter_code
_entity_poly.pdbx_strand_id
1 'polypeptide(L)' 'MESIPRLKEVPSSIKLLDKLKLIDLVDMPDEFVKSIDQDKGHNHWIIKHVALVLIRH' A
#
# COMPACT_ATOMS: atom_id res chain seq x y z
N MET A 1 15.96 1.35 21.47
CA MET A 1 15.69 1.29 20.03
C MET A 1 14.28 1.81 19.86
N GLU A 2 14.10 3.00 19.31
CA GLU A 2 12.75 3.54 19.10
C GLU A 2 12.02 2.63 18.11
N SER A 3 10.79 2.23 18.44
CA SER A 3 9.94 1.47 17.53
C SER A 3 9.63 2.36 16.33
N ILE A 4 10.07 1.97 15.14
CA ILE A 4 9.59 2.61 13.91
C ILE A 4 8.07 2.43 13.88
N PRO A 5 7.28 3.51 13.77
CA PRO A 5 5.82 3.39 13.71
C PRO A 5 5.41 2.55 12.50
N ARG A 6 4.60 1.51 12.73
CA ARG A 6 4.05 0.69 11.64
C ARG A 6 3.00 1.51 10.90
N LEU A 7 3.13 1.60 9.57
CA LEU A 7 2.11 2.18 8.71
C LEU A 7 0.87 1.26 8.73
N LYS A 8 -0.24 1.76 9.30
CA LYS A 8 -1.45 0.95 9.51
C LYS A 8 -2.34 0.86 8.27
N GLU A 9 -2.35 1.91 7.46
CA GLU A 9 -3.21 2.03 6.28
C GLU A 9 -2.50 2.83 5.19
N VAL A 10 -2.95 2.67 3.95
CA VAL A 10 -2.45 3.47 2.84
C VAL A 10 -2.93 4.91 2.98
N PRO A 11 -2.03 5.89 2.98
CA PRO A 11 -2.42 7.30 2.96
C PRO A 11 -3.27 7.61 1.72
N SER A 12 -4.45 8.18 1.93
CA SER A 12 -5.37 8.56 0.84
C SER A 12 -4.73 9.53 -0.16
N SER A 13 -3.78 10.35 0.30
CA SER A 13 -2.98 11.28 -0.51
C SER A 13 -2.14 10.61 -1.60
N ILE A 14 -1.89 9.29 -1.55
CA ILE A 14 -1.21 8.57 -2.63
C ILE A 14 -1.98 8.69 -3.94
N LYS A 15 -3.32 8.85 -3.91
CA LYS A 15 -4.14 9.14 -5.10
C LYS A 15 -3.72 10.40 -5.86
N LEU A 16 -3.04 11.34 -5.19
CA LEU A 16 -2.57 12.59 -5.81
C LEU A 16 -1.31 12.37 -6.65
N LEU A 17 -0.63 11.24 -6.48
CA LEU A 17 0.55 10.87 -7.27
C LEU A 17 0.09 10.25 -8.60
N ASP A 18 -0.54 11.05 -9.44
CA ASP A 18 -1.13 10.68 -10.73
C ASP A 18 -0.17 9.93 -11.69
N LYS A 19 1.14 10.18 -11.57
CA LYS A 19 2.20 9.53 -12.36
C LYS A 19 2.88 8.37 -11.63
N LEU A 20 2.41 7.96 -10.45
CA LEU A 20 2.98 6.84 -9.71
C LEU A 20 2.71 5.53 -10.45
N LYS A 21 3.79 4.88 -10.90
CA LYS A 21 3.70 3.64 -11.68
C LYS A 21 3.98 2.39 -10.85
N LEU A 22 4.77 2.52 -9.79
CA LEU A 22 5.28 1.40 -9.01
C LEU A 22 5.15 1.72 -7.53
N ILE A 23 4.58 0.78 -6.78
CA ILE A 23 4.69 0.69 -5.33
C ILE A 23 5.42 -0.60 -5.00
N ASP A 24 6.39 -0.52 -4.09
CA ASP A 24 7.18 -1.64 -3.63
C ASP A 24 7.11 -1.70 -2.10
N LEU A 25 6.44 -2.74 -1.60
CA LEU A 25 6.14 -2.95 -0.20
C LEU A 25 7.02 -4.08 0.34
N VAL A 26 7.90 -3.75 1.27
CA VAL A 26 8.86 -4.68 1.87
C VAL A 26 8.55 -4.82 3.35
N ASP A 27 8.48 -6.05 3.84
CA ASP A 27 8.26 -6.40 5.25
C ASP A 27 7.03 -5.70 5.86
N MET A 28 6.01 -5.46 5.01
CA MET A 28 4.79 -4.79 5.44
C MET A 28 3.90 -5.73 6.26
N PRO A 29 3.14 -5.20 7.24
CA PRO A 29 2.16 -5.98 7.98
C PRO A 29 1.16 -6.69 7.05
N ASP A 30 0.83 -7.96 7.35
CA ASP A 30 -0.22 -8.68 6.62
C ASP A 30 -1.55 -7.93 6.58
N GLU A 31 -1.90 -7.23 7.67
CA GLU A 31 -3.11 -6.40 7.73
C GLU A 31 -3.07 -5.28 6.68
N PHE A 32 -1.91 -4.65 6.49
CA PHE A 32 -1.72 -3.61 5.48
C PHE A 32 -1.84 -4.20 4.09
N VAL A 33 -1.15 -5.32 3.81
CA VAL A 33 -1.19 -6.02 2.52
C VAL A 33 -2.61 -6.45 2.17
N LYS A 34 -3.34 -7.04 3.12
CA LYS A 34 -4.75 -7.43 2.94
C LYS A 34 -5.67 -6.24 2.71
N SER A 35 -5.36 -5.08 3.31
CA SER A 35 -6.17 -3.88 3.11
C SER A 35 -6.14 -3.37 1.67
N ILE A 36 -5.05 -3.60 0.95
CA ILE A 36 -4.84 -3.11 -0.43
C ILE A 36 -5.07 -4.16 -1.51
N ASP A 37 -5.38 -5.38 -1.10
CA ASP A 37 -5.68 -6.50 -2.00
C ASP A 37 -6.73 -6.10 -3.05
N GLN A 38 -6.48 -6.45 -4.32
CA GLN A 38 -7.30 -5.98 -5.43
C GLN A 38 -8.74 -6.52 -5.41
N ASP A 39 -8.96 -7.71 -4.82
CA ASP A 39 -10.27 -8.36 -4.80
C ASP A 39 -11.07 -8.01 -3.54
N LYS A 40 -10.39 -7.97 -2.39
CA LYS A 40 -11.05 -7.91 -1.06
C LYS A 40 -10.59 -6.74 -0.20
N GLY A 41 -9.60 -5.97 -0.66
CA GLY A 41 -9.01 -4.88 0.10
C GLY A 41 -9.90 -3.64 0.12
N HIS A 42 -10.26 -3.17 1.32
CA HIS A 42 -11.02 -1.94 1.52
C HIS A 42 -10.22 -0.66 1.20
N ASN A 43 -8.96 -0.76 0.83
CA ASN A 43 -8.11 0.36 0.42
C ASN A 43 -7.62 0.23 -1.02
N HIS A 44 -8.03 -0.80 -1.77
CA HIS A 44 -7.51 -1.04 -3.12
C HIS A 44 -7.73 0.16 -4.07
N TRP A 45 -8.84 0.87 -3.91
CA TRP A 45 -9.16 2.08 -4.69
C TRP A 45 -8.16 3.23 -4.49
N ILE A 46 -7.38 3.22 -3.41
CA ILE A 46 -6.33 4.23 -3.16
C ILE A 46 -5.17 4.06 -4.14
N ILE A 47 -4.80 2.81 -4.43
CA ILE A 47 -3.65 2.49 -5.28
C ILE A 47 -4.05 1.95 -6.66
N LYS A 48 -5.34 1.95 -6.99
CA LYS A 48 -5.86 1.43 -8.27
C LYS A 48 -5.23 2.09 -9.52
N HIS A 49 -4.73 3.32 -9.39
CA HIS A 49 -4.05 4.04 -10.48
C HIS A 49 -2.60 3.58 -10.71
N VAL A 50 -2.02 2.83 -9.77
CA VAL A 50 -0.64 2.36 -9.83
C VAL A 50 -0.58 1.13 -10.72
N ALA A 51 0.32 1.15 -11.70
CA ALA A 51 0.42 0.09 -12.70
C ALA A 51 0.97 -1.23 -12.12
N LEU A 52 1.90 -1.15 -11.16
CA LEU A 52 2.53 -2.31 -10.55
C LEU A 52 2.68 -2.13 -9.04
N VAL A 53 2.25 -3.15 -8.29
CA VAL A 53 2.41 -3.23 -6.84
C VAL A 53 3.18 -4.52 -6.54
N LEU A 54 4.36 -4.37 -5.96
CA LEU A 54 5.20 -5.49 -5.53
C LEU A 54 5.10 -5.63 -4.00
N ILE A 55 4.93 -6.86 -3.53
CA ILE A 55 4.90 -7.20 -2.11
C ILE A 55 6.01 -8.22 -1.86
N ARG A 56 6.89 -7.91 -0.91
CA ARG A 56 8.05 -8.70 -0.53
C ARG A 56 8.04 -8.93 0.98
N HIS A 57 8.25 -10.18 1.37
CA HIS A 57 8.32 -10.67 2.75
C HIS A 57 9.76 -11.02 3.13
#